data_AF-A0A7D9J2E8-F1
#
_entry.id   AF-A0A7D9J2E8-F1
#
_cell.length_a   1.000
_cell.length_b   1.000
_cell.length_c   1.000
_cell.angle_alpha   90.00
_cell.angle_beta   90.00
_cell.angle_gamma   90.00
#
_symmetry.space_group_name_H-M   'P 1'
#
loop_
_entity.id
_entity.type
_entity.pdbx_description
1 polymer ?
#
loop_
_entity_poly.entity_id
_entity_poly.type
_entity_poly.pdbx_seq_one_letter_code
_entity_poly.pdbx_strand_id
1 'polypeptide(L)'
;SQFSVSLWFKYAESRGLINNGKNDASWEIRIINKPIPRLIFRNTTVVMHLIPFIRASIVTTNNSSKTWDVAMVHYNRWHHIVMTYDGETVKFYLNNRLVKNDMECCRGNIMTRQNDVVIGDGGRPSSVHIIDEVFLLKKALTADQVRKLYQTLTFDETTAISSSSSLHSVSFLIAIVFLACTFLNIPN
;
A
#
# COMPACT_ATOMS: atom_id res chain seq x y z
N SER A 1 10.49 -18.18 -5.80
CA SER A 1 10.94 -16.80 -5.49
C SER A 1 10.33 -16.29 -4.20
N GLN A 2 10.94 -15.32 -3.52
CA GLN A 2 10.35 -14.67 -2.34
C GLN A 2 10.44 -13.15 -2.45
N PHE A 3 9.42 -12.43 -1.96
CA PHE A 3 9.47 -10.98 -1.86
C PHE A 3 8.43 -10.42 -0.89
N SER A 4 8.60 -9.16 -0.53
CA SER A 4 7.55 -8.36 0.11
C SER A 4 7.51 -6.96 -0.47
N VAL A 5 6.30 -6.40 -0.56
CA VAL A 5 6.04 -4.99 -0.90
C VAL A 5 5.24 -4.39 0.24
N SER A 6 5.63 -3.21 0.70
CA SER A 6 4.91 -2.43 1.69
C SER A 6 4.85 -0.98 1.26
N LEU A 7 3.74 -0.31 1.55
CA LEU A 7 3.63 1.14 1.43
C LEU A 7 2.51 1.69 2.30
N TRP A 8 2.66 2.95 2.68
CA TRP A 8 1.59 3.77 3.20
C TRP A 8 0.93 4.54 2.06
N PHE A 9 -0.39 4.66 2.10
CA PHE A 9 -1.10 5.48 1.13
C PHE A 9 -2.31 6.17 1.74
N LYS A 10 -2.61 7.37 1.23
CA LYS A 10 -3.86 8.08 1.44
C LYS A 10 -4.70 7.99 0.18
N TYR A 11 -5.85 7.31 0.28
CA TYR A 11 -6.70 7.09 -0.89
C TYR A 11 -7.42 8.39 -1.31
N ALA A 12 -7.34 8.73 -2.60
CA ALA A 12 -8.23 9.72 -3.23
C ALA A 12 -9.15 9.04 -4.26
N GLU A 13 -8.82 9.01 -5.55
CA GLU A 13 -9.82 8.63 -6.58
C GLU A 13 -9.38 7.53 -7.55
N SER A 14 -8.13 7.09 -7.47
CA SER A 14 -7.50 6.40 -8.58
C SER A 14 -7.06 4.97 -8.27
N ARG A 15 -6.55 4.28 -9.30
CA ARG A 15 -6.42 2.83 -9.31
C ARG A 15 -5.04 2.34 -8.89
N GLY A 16 -3.94 2.86 -9.43
CA GLY A 16 -2.66 2.19 -9.23
C GLY A 16 -1.84 2.72 -8.07
N LEU A 17 -1.36 1.83 -7.20
CA LEU A 17 -0.46 2.22 -6.10
C LEU A 17 0.98 1.83 -6.43
N ILE A 18 1.23 0.56 -6.75
CA ILE A 18 2.56 0.09 -7.15
C ILE A 18 2.44 -1.17 -7.98
N ASN A 19 3.24 -1.30 -9.03
CA ASN A 19 3.26 -2.49 -9.88
C ASN A 19 4.63 -2.62 -10.58
N ASN A 20 4.85 -3.77 -11.22
CA ASN A 20 5.98 -3.97 -12.13
C ASN A 20 5.51 -4.29 -13.57
N GLY A 21 4.55 -3.53 -14.08
CA GLY A 21 4.02 -3.68 -15.43
C GLY A 21 2.65 -3.03 -15.60
N LYS A 22 2.46 -2.31 -16.71
CA LYS A 22 1.22 -1.54 -16.95
C LYS A 22 0.01 -2.43 -17.28
N ASN A 23 0.22 -3.51 -18.04
CA ASN A 23 -0.84 -4.42 -18.50
C ASN A 23 -0.54 -5.90 -18.21
N ASP A 24 0.70 -6.18 -17.87
CA ASP A 24 1.30 -7.48 -17.68
C ASP A 24 2.12 -7.47 -16.39
N ALA A 25 1.68 -6.80 -15.33
CA ALA A 25 2.40 -6.84 -14.06
C ALA A 25 2.57 -8.28 -13.56
N SER A 26 3.77 -8.63 -13.10
CA SER A 26 4.02 -9.89 -12.39
C SER A 26 3.51 -9.83 -10.96
N TRP A 27 3.41 -8.62 -10.43
CA TRP A 27 2.69 -8.31 -9.23
C TRP A 27 2.19 -6.86 -9.28
N GLU A 28 1.04 -6.62 -8.67
CA GLU A 28 0.48 -5.27 -8.57
C GLU A 28 -0.27 -5.12 -7.26
N ILE A 29 -0.28 -3.88 -6.74
CA ILE A 29 -1.21 -3.42 -5.72
C ILE A 29 -1.97 -2.23 -6.31
N ARG A 30 -3.30 -2.34 -6.29
CA ARG A 30 -4.21 -1.33 -6.87
C ARG A 30 -5.51 -1.24 -6.11
N ILE A 31 -6.20 -0.12 -6.27
CA ILE A 31 -7.55 0.13 -5.79
C ILE A 31 -8.52 -0.02 -6.95
N ILE A 32 -9.67 -0.62 -6.68
CA ILE A 32 -10.81 -0.64 -7.59
C ILE A 32 -12.05 -0.07 -6.89
N ASN A 33 -12.86 0.66 -7.65
CA ASN A 33 -14.15 1.12 -7.18
C ASN A 33 -15.22 0.15 -7.64
N LYS A 34 -15.91 -0.48 -6.69
CA LYS A 34 -17.06 -1.34 -6.99
C LYS A 34 -18.35 -0.58 -6.70
N PRO A 35 -19.29 -0.54 -7.65
CA PRO A 35 -20.62 -0.04 -7.36
C PRO A 35 -21.36 -0.99 -6.42
N ILE A 36 -21.94 -0.46 -5.34
CA ILE A 36 -22.86 -1.17 -4.47
C ILE A 36 -24.23 -0.47 -4.53
N PRO A 37 -25.31 -1.21 -4.85
CA PRO A 37 -26.65 -0.65 -4.83
C PRO A 37 -27.08 -0.43 -3.37
N ARG A 38 -27.52 0.80 -3.06
CA ARG A 38 -28.19 1.11 -1.80
C ARG A 38 -29.66 1.41 -2.09
N LEU A 39 -30.55 0.57 -1.58
CA LEU A 39 -31.99 0.77 -1.65
C LEU A 39 -32.40 1.87 -0.66
N ILE A 40 -33.09 2.88 -1.15
CA ILE A 40 -33.73 3.89 -0.29
C ILE A 40 -35.20 3.50 -0.17
N PHE A 41 -35.53 2.84 0.95
CA PHE A 41 -36.82 2.18 1.21
C PHE A 41 -38.07 3.07 1.18
N ARG A 42 -37.93 4.39 0.98
CA ARG A 42 -39.07 5.31 0.94
C ARG A 42 -39.49 5.76 -0.46
N ASN A 43 -38.61 5.69 -1.47
CA ASN A 43 -38.84 6.32 -2.78
C ASN A 43 -38.50 5.41 -4.01
N THR A 44 -38.37 4.10 -3.84
CA THR A 44 -38.09 3.13 -4.94
C THR A 44 -36.85 3.48 -5.80
N THR A 45 -35.96 4.34 -5.29
CA THR A 45 -34.78 4.83 -5.99
C THR A 45 -33.57 3.99 -5.58
N VAL A 46 -32.83 3.49 -6.57
CA VAL A 46 -31.53 2.83 -6.36
C VAL A 46 -30.44 3.86 -6.54
N VAL A 47 -29.69 4.15 -5.47
CA VAL A 47 -28.45 4.95 -5.58
C VAL A 47 -27.28 3.99 -5.64
N MET A 48 -26.39 4.16 -6.63
CA MET A 48 -25.11 3.46 -6.66
C MET A 48 -24.06 4.24 -5.88
N HIS A 49 -23.47 3.60 -4.88
CA HIS A 49 -22.31 4.13 -4.18
C HIS A 49 -21.06 3.37 -4.62
N LEU A 50 -20.00 4.09 -4.98
CA LEU A 50 -18.71 3.49 -5.31
C LEU A 50 -17.92 3.24 -4.03
N ILE A 51 -17.67 1.97 -3.71
CA ILE A 51 -16.81 1.60 -2.58
C ILE A 51 -15.41 1.24 -3.11
N PRO A 52 -14.36 1.88 -2.59
CA PRO A 52 -13.00 1.56 -2.96
C PRO A 52 -12.53 0.30 -2.23
N PHE A 53 -11.93 -0.61 -2.98
CA PHE A 53 -11.33 -1.82 -2.47
C PHE A 53 -9.89 -1.93 -2.91
N ILE A 54 -9.00 -2.18 -1.96
CA ILE A 54 -7.61 -2.55 -2.26
C ILE A 54 -7.58 -3.97 -2.80
N ARG A 55 -6.75 -4.18 -3.81
CA ARG A 55 -6.39 -5.49 -4.34
C ARG A 55 -4.89 -5.59 -4.50
N ALA A 56 -4.37 -6.78 -4.28
CA ALA A 56 -3.01 -7.14 -4.61
C ALA A 56 -3.03 -8.47 -5.36
N SER A 57 -2.12 -8.65 -6.30
CA SER A 57 -2.03 -9.87 -7.12
C SER A 57 -0.59 -10.20 -7.44
N ILE A 58 -0.32 -11.49 -7.69
CA ILE A 58 0.93 -11.98 -8.26
C ILE A 58 0.66 -12.96 -9.40
N VAL A 59 1.66 -13.16 -10.27
CA VAL A 59 1.66 -14.14 -11.35
C VAL A 59 2.94 -14.97 -11.27
N THR A 60 2.81 -16.29 -11.18
CA THR A 60 3.94 -17.22 -11.19
C THR A 60 4.13 -17.89 -12.56
N THR A 61 5.31 -18.45 -12.80
CA THR A 61 5.68 -19.16 -14.03
C THR A 61 4.76 -20.35 -14.33
N ASN A 62 4.13 -20.91 -13.31
CA ASN A 62 3.18 -22.02 -13.44
C ASN A 62 1.76 -21.51 -13.78
N ASN A 63 1.67 -20.31 -14.34
CA ASN A 63 0.48 -19.64 -14.83
C ASN A 63 -0.66 -19.56 -13.80
N SER A 64 -0.32 -19.00 -12.63
CA SER A 64 -1.30 -18.81 -11.57
C SER A 64 -2.37 -17.78 -11.96
N SER A 65 -3.62 -18.13 -11.70
CA SER A 65 -4.73 -17.18 -11.70
C SER A 65 -4.37 -15.98 -10.82
N LYS A 66 -4.67 -14.76 -11.29
CA LYS A 66 -4.48 -13.55 -10.50
C LYS A 66 -5.29 -13.69 -9.21
N THR A 67 -4.63 -13.70 -8.06
CA THR A 67 -5.35 -13.49 -6.80
C THR A 67 -5.74 -12.04 -6.71
N TRP A 68 -7.03 -11.79 -6.56
CA TRP A 68 -7.52 -10.46 -6.26
C TRP A 68 -8.15 -10.53 -4.89
N ASP A 69 -7.42 -10.11 -3.86
CA ASP A 69 -8.09 -9.84 -2.61
C ASP A 69 -8.77 -8.47 -2.64
N VAL A 70 -9.76 -8.29 -1.78
CA VAL A 70 -10.68 -7.15 -1.80
C VAL A 70 -10.93 -6.75 -0.35
N ALA A 71 -10.14 -5.82 0.16
CA ALA A 71 -10.41 -5.18 1.45
C ALA A 71 -10.90 -3.75 1.24
N MET A 72 -11.93 -3.34 1.98
CA MET A 72 -12.46 -1.97 1.88
C MET A 72 -11.42 -0.99 2.40
N VAL A 73 -11.19 0.09 1.66
CA VAL A 73 -10.41 1.25 2.09
C VAL A 73 -11.32 2.46 2.16
N HIS A 74 -10.81 3.58 2.65
CA HIS A 74 -11.63 4.77 2.84
C HIS A 74 -10.95 5.99 2.28
N TYR A 75 -11.77 6.86 1.70
CA TYR A 75 -11.32 8.12 1.13
C TYR A 75 -10.65 9.01 2.17
N ASN A 76 -9.56 9.66 1.78
CA ASN A 76 -8.79 10.60 2.59
C ASN A 76 -8.33 10.04 3.94
N ARG A 77 -8.10 8.72 4.03
CA ARG A 77 -7.54 8.06 5.21
C ARG A 77 -6.23 7.37 4.86
N TRP A 78 -5.29 7.41 5.81
CA TRP A 78 -4.05 6.65 5.71
C TRP A 78 -4.34 5.16 5.88
N HIS A 79 -3.70 4.37 5.03
CA HIS A 79 -3.76 2.93 5.01
C HIS A 79 -2.35 2.37 4.80
N HIS A 80 -2.04 1.27 5.48
CA HIS A 80 -0.81 0.52 5.29
C HIS A 80 -1.14 -0.81 4.63
N ILE A 81 -0.54 -1.08 3.47
CA ILE A 81 -0.70 -2.34 2.75
C ILE A 81 0.63 -3.07 2.68
N VAL A 82 0.62 -4.36 3.01
CA VAL A 82 1.76 -5.25 2.83
C VAL A 82 1.34 -6.49 2.04
N MET A 83 2.10 -6.82 1.01
CA MET A 83 2.04 -8.08 0.29
C MET A 83 3.31 -8.86 0.57
N THR A 84 3.20 -10.12 0.97
CA THR A 84 4.34 -11.02 1.18
C THR A 84 4.14 -12.31 0.39
N TYR A 85 5.21 -12.82 -0.19
CA TYR A 85 5.21 -14.10 -0.89
C TYR A 85 6.48 -14.88 -0.56
N ASP A 86 6.31 -16.11 -0.08
CA ASP A 86 7.41 -16.99 0.35
C ASP A 86 7.76 -18.10 -0.66
N GLY A 87 7.15 -18.07 -1.86
CA GLY A 87 7.33 -19.09 -2.90
C GLY A 87 6.20 -20.11 -2.92
N GLU A 88 5.41 -20.20 -1.85
CA GLU A 88 4.27 -21.11 -1.75
C GLU A 88 2.97 -20.39 -1.41
N THR A 89 3.05 -19.37 -0.57
CA THR A 89 1.89 -18.70 0.03
C THR A 89 1.97 -17.21 -0.19
N VAL A 90 0.84 -16.62 -0.62
CA VAL A 90 0.67 -15.17 -0.72
C VAL A 90 -0.15 -14.69 0.46
N LYS A 91 0.36 -13.66 1.16
CA LYS A 91 -0.38 -12.99 2.24
C LYS A 91 -0.50 -11.51 1.97
N PHE A 92 -1.67 -10.97 2.27
CA PHE A 92 -1.95 -9.54 2.20
C PHE A 92 -2.38 -9.04 3.57
N TYR A 93 -1.81 -7.92 3.98
CA TYR A 93 -2.10 -7.26 5.25
C TYR A 93 -2.57 -5.84 4.99
N LEU A 94 -3.73 -5.46 5.53
CA LEU A 94 -4.20 -4.08 5.53
C LEU A 94 -4.26 -3.59 6.97
N ASN A 95 -3.56 -2.50 7.27
CA ASN A 95 -3.48 -1.92 8.61
C ASN A 95 -3.10 -2.99 9.66
N ASN A 96 -2.02 -3.74 9.40
CA ASN A 96 -1.52 -4.85 10.22
C ASN A 96 -2.49 -6.05 10.39
N ARG A 97 -3.66 -6.05 9.73
CA ARG A 97 -4.58 -7.20 9.75
C ARG A 97 -4.38 -8.05 8.50
N LEU A 98 -4.18 -9.36 8.69
CA LEU A 98 -4.19 -10.33 7.61
C LEU A 98 -5.60 -10.35 6.96
N VAL A 99 -5.69 -9.90 5.71
CA VAL A 99 -6.95 -9.87 4.95
C VAL A 99 -7.11 -11.12 4.07
N LYS A 100 -5.99 -11.75 3.68
CA LYS A 100 -5.98 -13.00 2.94
C LYS A 100 -4.68 -13.77 3.14
N ASN A 101 -4.82 -15.08 3.08
CA ASN A 101 -3.76 -16.07 3.10
C ASN A 101 -4.11 -17.12 2.04
N ASP A 102 -3.59 -16.96 0.82
CA ASP A 102 -3.86 -17.89 -0.25
C ASP A 102 -2.74 -18.93 -0.33
N MET A 103 -3.06 -20.15 0.07
CA MET A 103 -2.15 -21.29 0.01
C MET A 103 -2.28 -22.07 -1.29
N GLU A 104 -3.37 -21.90 -2.05
CA GLU A 104 -3.71 -22.75 -3.21
C GLU A 104 -3.29 -22.12 -4.53
N CYS A 105 -3.26 -20.79 -4.60
CA CYS A 105 -2.81 -20.07 -5.77
C CYS A 105 -1.28 -19.92 -5.81
N CYS A 106 -0.77 -19.60 -7.00
CA CYS A 106 0.50 -18.89 -7.18
C CYS A 106 1.72 -19.51 -6.48
N ARG A 107 2.05 -20.78 -6.74
CA ARG A 107 3.29 -21.40 -6.25
C ARG A 107 4.45 -21.28 -7.25
N GLY A 108 5.68 -21.28 -6.73
CA GLY A 108 6.91 -21.34 -7.50
C GLY A 108 7.60 -20.00 -7.74
N ASN A 109 8.12 -19.83 -8.95
CA ASN A 109 8.84 -18.62 -9.33
C ASN A 109 7.86 -17.55 -9.82
N ILE A 110 8.06 -16.31 -9.40
CA ILE A 110 7.33 -15.17 -9.97
C ILE A 110 7.75 -15.07 -11.43
N MET A 111 6.78 -14.82 -12.31
CA MET A 111 7.05 -14.60 -13.72
C MET A 111 7.93 -13.36 -13.88
N THR A 112 9.17 -13.52 -14.33
CA THR A 112 10.06 -12.37 -14.57
C THR A 112 9.59 -11.65 -15.82
N ARG A 113 9.46 -10.33 -15.74
CA ARG A 113 9.16 -9.45 -16.87
C ARG A 113 10.11 -8.27 -16.87
N GLN A 114 10.48 -7.78 -18.05
CA GLN A 114 11.40 -6.65 -18.23
C GLN A 114 10.64 -5.31 -18.15
N ASN A 115 9.93 -5.12 -17.04
CA ASN A 115 9.14 -3.93 -16.78
C ASN A 115 9.72 -3.23 -15.56
N ASP A 116 9.74 -1.90 -15.61
CA ASP A 116 10.11 -1.07 -14.46
C ASP A 116 9.07 -1.18 -13.34
N VAL A 117 9.52 -1.00 -12.11
CA VAL A 117 8.61 -0.80 -10.98
C VAL A 117 8.09 0.63 -11.04
N VAL A 118 6.77 0.77 -11.06
CA VAL A 118 6.10 2.08 -11.10
C VAL A 118 5.27 2.26 -9.84
N ILE A 119 5.39 3.44 -9.23
CA ILE A 119 4.62 3.87 -8.06
C ILE A 119 3.62 4.93 -8.53
N GLY A 120 2.38 4.84 -8.06
CA GLY A 120 1.32 5.77 -8.41
C GLY A 120 0.87 5.67 -9.87
N ASP A 121 1.03 4.51 -10.53
CA ASP A 121 0.43 4.26 -11.85
C ASP A 121 -0.38 2.95 -11.82
N GLY A 122 -1.52 2.98 -12.50
CA GLY A 122 -2.44 1.86 -12.67
C GLY A 122 -2.99 1.77 -14.09
N GLY A 123 -2.22 2.26 -15.06
CA GLY A 123 -2.60 2.32 -16.46
C GLY A 123 -3.53 3.50 -16.80
N ARG A 124 -3.60 4.52 -15.94
CA ARG A 124 -4.37 5.76 -16.16
C ARG A 124 -3.57 6.98 -15.70
N PRO A 125 -3.49 8.05 -16.51
CA PRO A 125 -2.57 9.19 -16.32
C PRO A 125 -2.89 10.13 -15.14
N SER A 126 -3.70 9.71 -14.17
CA SER A 126 -4.17 10.56 -13.08
C SER A 126 -4.27 9.82 -11.75
N SER A 127 -3.34 8.91 -11.48
CA SER A 127 -3.37 8.21 -10.20
C SER A 127 -2.90 9.10 -9.05
N VAL A 128 -3.82 9.93 -8.54
CA VAL A 128 -3.58 10.83 -7.40
C VAL A 128 -3.78 10.01 -6.13
N HIS A 129 -2.68 9.59 -5.55
CA HIS A 129 -2.61 9.09 -4.17
C HIS A 129 -1.47 9.84 -3.49
N ILE A 130 -1.56 10.02 -2.17
CA ILE A 130 -0.37 10.32 -1.39
C ILE A 130 0.21 8.96 -1.02
N ILE A 131 1.44 8.68 -1.41
CA ILE A 131 2.15 7.43 -1.12
C ILE A 131 3.37 7.79 -0.30
N ASP A 132 3.64 7.01 0.72
CA ASP A 132 4.80 7.19 1.60
C ASP A 132 5.39 5.84 2.00
N GLU A 133 6.64 5.86 2.47
CA GLU A 133 7.29 4.73 3.13
C GLU A 133 7.19 3.40 2.34
N VAL A 134 7.67 3.45 1.09
CA VAL A 134 7.65 2.31 0.16
C VAL A 134 8.84 1.38 0.41
N PHE A 135 8.56 0.12 0.71
CA PHE A 135 9.57 -0.94 0.85
C PHE A 135 9.34 -2.04 -0.18
N LEU A 136 10.42 -2.45 -0.86
CA LEU A 136 10.47 -3.64 -1.71
C LEU A 136 11.63 -4.52 -1.23
N LEU A 137 11.32 -5.72 -0.77
CA LEU A 137 12.26 -6.62 -0.11
C LEU A 137 12.34 -7.96 -0.85
N LYS A 138 13.55 -8.53 -0.94
CA LYS A 138 13.79 -9.87 -1.52
C LYS A 138 13.49 -11.03 -0.54
N LYS A 139 12.69 -10.78 0.49
CA LYS A 139 12.30 -11.77 1.51
C LYS A 139 10.82 -11.63 1.84
N ALA A 140 10.19 -12.73 2.26
CA ALA A 140 8.84 -12.70 2.82
C ALA A 140 8.89 -12.18 4.27
N LEU A 141 8.11 -11.14 4.58
CA LEU A 141 7.96 -10.65 5.94
C LEU A 141 7.07 -11.59 6.76
N THR A 142 7.43 -11.80 8.03
CA THR A 142 6.55 -12.47 8.99
C THR A 142 5.48 -11.52 9.50
N ALA A 143 4.39 -12.05 10.08
CA ALA A 143 3.34 -11.23 10.69
C ALA A 143 3.90 -10.27 11.76
N ASP A 144 4.91 -10.69 12.53
CA ASP A 144 5.56 -9.85 13.53
C ASP A 144 6.37 -8.72 12.90
N GLN A 145 7.01 -8.97 11.75
CA GLN A 145 7.73 -7.93 11.02
C GLN A 145 6.76 -6.94 10.37
N VAL A 146 5.62 -7.41 9.85
CA VAL A 146 4.54 -6.54 9.34
C VAL A 146 4.01 -5.64 10.46
N ARG A 147 3.77 -6.21 11.64
CA ARG A 147 3.33 -5.45 12.82
C ARG A 147 4.32 -4.38 13.24
N LYS A 148 5.62 -4.71 13.28
CA LYS A 148 6.67 -3.72 13.56
C LYS A 148 6.68 -2.61 12.52
N LEU A 149 6.58 -2.95 11.23
CA LEU A 149 6.55 -1.98 10.14
C LEU A 149 5.35 -1.02 10.24
N TYR A 150 4.18 -1.54 10.64
CA TYR A 150 3.00 -0.73 10.90
C TYR A 150 3.22 0.22 12.09
N GLN A 151 3.73 -0.30 13.21
CA GLN A 151 3.87 0.47 14.46
C GLN A 151 4.96 1.55 14.39
N THR A 152 6.08 1.30 13.71
CA THR A 152 7.19 2.26 13.56
C THR A 152 6.76 3.52 12.80
N LEU A 153 5.72 3.44 11.98
CA LEU A 153 5.30 4.53 11.09
C LEU A 153 3.94 5.13 11.49
N THR A 154 3.29 4.61 12.53
CA THR A 154 2.08 5.18 13.14
C THR A 154 2.38 6.04 14.37
N PHE A 155 3.59 6.59 14.51
CA PHE A 155 3.92 7.36 15.71
C PHE A 155 2.92 8.52 15.87
N ASP A 156 2.23 8.42 16.99
CA ASP A 156 1.15 9.28 17.44
C ASP A 156 1.70 10.70 17.61
N GLU A 157 1.15 11.69 16.90
CA GLU A 157 1.49 13.11 17.13
C GLU A 157 1.34 13.51 18.61
N THR A 158 0.64 12.71 19.42
CA THR A 158 0.46 12.93 20.86
C THR A 158 1.62 12.48 21.75
N THR A 159 2.53 11.59 21.30
CA THR A 159 3.69 11.18 22.13
C THR A 159 4.89 12.14 22.01
N ALA A 160 4.87 13.07 21.05
CA ALA A 160 5.91 14.09 20.91
C ALA A 160 5.85 15.20 21.98
N ILE A 161 4.75 15.31 22.75
CA ILE A 161 4.55 16.42 23.71
C ILE A 161 4.97 16.04 25.15
N SER A 162 5.10 14.75 25.49
CA SER A 162 5.34 14.33 26.88
C SER A 162 6.78 13.95 27.25
N SER A 163 7.74 13.98 26.33
CA SER A 163 9.14 13.59 26.62
C SER A 163 10.10 14.74 26.95
N SER A 164 9.61 15.97 27.16
CA SER A 164 10.44 17.10 27.61
C SER A 164 10.59 17.20 29.14
N SER A 165 10.87 16.09 29.83
CA SER A 165 11.38 16.16 31.20
C SER A 165 12.17 14.91 31.60
N SER A 166 13.42 14.87 31.16
CA SER A 166 14.62 14.50 31.94
C SER A 166 15.66 13.88 31.01
N LEU A 167 16.79 14.58 30.86
CA LEU A 167 18.02 14.06 30.29
C LEU A 167 18.39 12.73 30.97
N HIS A 168 18.69 11.69 30.18
CA HIS A 168 19.91 10.86 30.22
C HIS A 168 19.84 9.79 29.11
N SER A 169 20.69 9.95 28.09
CA SER A 169 21.23 8.93 27.18
C SER A 169 20.26 7.96 26.50
N VAL A 170 19.88 8.23 25.24
CA VAL A 170 20.29 7.47 24.03
C VAL A 170 20.04 8.36 22.81
N SER A 171 21.08 8.62 22.03
CA SER A 171 21.00 9.31 20.74
C SER A 171 20.19 8.51 19.72
N PHE A 172 19.16 9.11 19.12
CA PHE A 172 18.75 8.79 17.75
C PHE A 172 18.48 10.12 17.02
N LEU A 173 19.47 10.52 16.26
CA LEU A 173 19.42 11.66 15.36
C LEU A 173 18.71 11.18 14.08
N ILE A 174 17.49 11.66 13.81
CA ILE A 174 16.95 11.72 12.45
C ILE A 174 16.54 13.16 12.22
N ALA A 175 17.46 13.93 11.65
CA ALA A 175 17.19 15.26 11.14
C ALA A 175 16.33 15.13 9.88
N ILE A 176 15.05 15.46 9.97
CA ILE A 176 14.21 15.68 8.78
C ILE A 176 14.56 17.09 8.28
N VAL A 177 15.29 17.14 7.17
CA VAL A 177 15.54 18.36 6.40
C VAL A 177 14.22 18.79 5.75
N PHE A 178 13.56 19.79 6.30
CA PHE A 178 12.54 20.55 5.59
C PHE A 178 13.24 21.53 4.65
N LEU A 179 13.34 21.18 3.37
CA LEU A 179 13.70 22.13 2.31
C LEU A 179 12.48 23.01 2.03
N ALA A 180 12.28 24.05 2.83
CA ALA A 180 11.33 25.11 2.53
C ALA A 180 11.97 26.05 1.50
N CYS A 181 11.52 25.93 0.25
CA CYS A 181 11.77 26.89 -0.81
C CYS A 181 11.23 28.26 -0.35
N THR A 182 12.12 29.18 0.00
CA THR A 182 11.78 30.60 0.17
C THR A 182 12.66 31.41 -0.77
N PHE A 183 12.03 31.91 -1.84
CA PHE A 183 12.58 32.96 -2.68
C PHE A 183 12.80 34.22 -1.84
N LEU A 184 14.02 34.74 -1.81
CA LEU A 184 14.23 36.17 -1.54
C LEU A 184 15.43 36.71 -2.35
N ASN A 185 15.17 37.85 -2.97
CA ASN A 185 15.93 38.57 -3.98
C ASN A 185 17.39 38.91 -3.63
N ILE A 186 18.25 38.89 -4.65
CA ILE A 186 19.59 39.48 -4.64
C ILE A 186 19.53 40.76 -5.49
N PRO A 187 19.91 41.96 -5.00
CA PRO A 187 20.22 43.09 -5.87
C PRO A 187 21.69 43.02 -6.34
N ASN A 188 21.87 43.45 -7.59
CA ASN A 188 23.06 43.48 -8.46
C ASN A 188 24.44 43.46 -7.79
#